data_AF-R0AGP7-F1
#
_entry.id   AF-R0AGP7-F1
#
_cell.length_a   1.000
_cell.length_b   1.000
_cell.length_c   1.000
_cell.angle_alpha   90.00
_cell.angle_beta   90.00
_cell.angle_gamma   90.00
#
_symmetry.space_group_name_H-M   'P 1'
#
loop_
_entity.id
_entity.type
_entity.pdbx_description
1 polymer ?
#
loop_
_entity_poly.entity_id
_entity_poly.type
_entity_poly.pdbx_seq_one_letter_code
_entity_poly.pdbx_strand_id
1 'polypeptide(L)'
;MDMVEKQCIQALFTAKDYMELYRTQKPTIDLMLGIEEQWEFEDFLEEEDSLEEAPFWLYYSVIQGELLEIGGYEEDVTEKVAAFLQKKLPKAEFQSIAAYLQDLYVDIDERDNLEEKIELCNQCLAGAGYSIQVEHDDTYCTWDYFLSVQHTRT
;
A
#
# COMPACT_ATOMS: atom_id res chain seq x y z
N MET A 1 4.78 -7.79 14.02
CA MET A 1 5.20 -8.53 12.83
C MET A 1 6.17 -9.65 13.22
N ASP A 2 5.99 -10.86 12.70
CA ASP A 2 6.88 -12.00 12.99
C ASP A 2 8.16 -11.92 12.16
N MET A 3 9.32 -11.78 12.82
CA MET A 3 10.62 -11.74 12.12
C MET A 3 10.94 -13.07 11.43
N VAL A 4 10.39 -14.19 11.91
CA VAL A 4 10.61 -15.51 11.31
C VAL A 4 9.92 -15.59 9.95
N GLU A 5 8.69 -15.08 9.84
CA GLU A 5 7.94 -15.06 8.58
C GLU A 5 8.67 -14.25 7.51
N LYS A 6 9.15 -13.03 7.84
CA LYS A 6 9.92 -12.21 6.89
C LYS A 6 11.16 -12.92 6.38
N GLN A 7 11.87 -13.64 7.26
CA GLN A 7 13.06 -14.40 6.87
C GLN A 7 12.72 -15.58 5.96
N CYS A 8 11.60 -16.26 6.21
CA CYS A 8 11.11 -17.33 5.34
C CYS A 8 10.75 -16.80 3.95
N ILE A 9 10.01 -15.69 3.87
CA ILE A 9 9.65 -15.02 2.61
C ILE A 9 10.92 -14.62 1.84
N GLN A 10 11.86 -13.96 2.50
CA GLN A 10 13.12 -13.53 1.88
C GLN A 10 13.93 -14.72 1.34
N ALA A 11 13.92 -15.85 2.06
CA ALA A 11 14.57 -17.08 1.59
C ALA A 11 13.91 -17.65 0.33
N LEU A 12 12.57 -17.55 0.20
CA LEU A 12 11.84 -17.97 -0.99
C LEU A 12 12.16 -17.10 -2.21
N PHE A 13 12.22 -15.77 -2.04
CA PHE A 13 12.70 -14.85 -3.09
C PHE A 13 14.14 -15.18 -3.51
N THR A 14 15.03 -15.39 -2.53
CA THR A 14 16.44 -15.75 -2.81
C THR A 14 16.57 -17.08 -3.57
N ALA A 15 15.72 -18.06 -3.25
CA ALA A 15 15.68 -19.36 -3.90
C ALA A 15 14.92 -19.34 -5.24
N LYS A 16 14.22 -18.25 -5.56
CA LYS A 16 13.27 -18.13 -6.69
C LYS A 16 12.16 -19.19 -6.64
N ASP A 17 11.76 -19.61 -5.44
CA ASP A 17 10.67 -20.58 -5.25
C ASP A 17 9.32 -19.85 -5.19
N TYR A 18 8.91 -19.28 -6.33
CA TYR A 18 7.72 -18.43 -6.42
C TYR A 18 6.42 -19.20 -6.24
N MET A 19 6.39 -20.50 -6.55
CA MET A 19 5.22 -21.34 -6.29
C MET A 19 5.00 -21.58 -4.80
N GLU A 20 6.06 -21.82 -4.03
CA GLU A 20 5.93 -21.93 -2.58
C GLU A 20 5.66 -20.57 -1.92
N LEU A 21 6.22 -19.49 -2.48
CA LEU A 21 5.87 -18.13 -2.07
C LEU A 21 4.37 -17.86 -2.28
N TYR A 22 3.82 -18.19 -3.45
CA TYR A 22 2.38 -18.08 -3.73
C TYR A 22 1.53 -18.89 -2.77
N ARG A 23 1.89 -20.14 -2.50
CA ARG A 23 1.12 -20.97 -1.55
C ARG A 23 1.08 -20.40 -0.15
N THR A 24 2.18 -19.82 0.32
CA THR A 24 2.31 -19.31 1.68
C THR A 24 1.82 -17.87 1.83
N GLN A 25 1.85 -17.08 0.75
CA GLN A 25 1.55 -15.65 0.73
C GLN A 25 0.49 -15.30 -0.32
N LYS A 26 -0.44 -16.23 -0.61
CA LYS A 26 -1.48 -16.08 -1.64
C LYS A 26 -2.23 -14.75 -1.58
N PRO A 27 -2.74 -14.27 -0.42
CA PRO A 27 -3.47 -13.00 -0.38
C PRO A 27 -2.64 -11.80 -0.82
N THR A 28 -1.34 -11.82 -0.55
CA THR A 28 -0.42 -10.74 -0.95
C THR A 28 -0.20 -10.76 -2.46
N ILE A 29 0.04 -11.94 -3.04
CA ILE A 29 0.33 -12.07 -4.47
C ILE A 29 -0.94 -11.86 -5.30
N ASP A 30 -2.08 -12.39 -4.85
CA ASP A 30 -3.38 -12.14 -5.47
C ASP A 30 -3.67 -10.63 -5.55
N LEU A 31 -3.44 -9.90 -4.44
CA LEU A 31 -3.61 -8.45 -4.41
C LEU A 31 -2.61 -7.73 -5.33
N MET A 32 -1.32 -8.08 -5.25
CA MET A 32 -0.25 -7.44 -6.02
C MET A 32 -0.43 -7.59 -7.53
N LEU A 33 -0.91 -8.75 -7.99
CA LEU A 33 -1.06 -9.03 -9.42
C LEU A 33 -2.49 -8.82 -9.92
N GLY A 34 -3.44 -8.49 -9.03
CA GLY A 34 -4.86 -8.36 -9.40
C GLY A 34 -5.48 -9.65 -9.92
N ILE A 35 -5.06 -10.80 -9.38
CA ILE A 35 -5.50 -12.14 -9.80
C ILE A 35 -6.41 -12.78 -8.74
N GLU A 36 -7.28 -13.69 -9.17
CA GLU A 36 -8.22 -14.39 -8.30
C GLU A 36 -7.86 -15.88 -8.15
N GLU A 37 -7.40 -16.48 -9.24
CA GLU A 37 -7.24 -17.93 -9.36
C GLU A 37 -5.76 -18.32 -9.53
N GLN A 38 -5.39 -19.51 -9.01
CA GLN A 38 -4.01 -19.99 -9.08
C GLN A 38 -3.47 -20.10 -10.51
N TRP A 39 -4.31 -20.45 -11.48
CA TRP A 39 -3.86 -20.61 -12.87
C TRP A 39 -3.38 -19.29 -13.48
N GLU A 40 -3.89 -18.14 -13.02
CA GLU A 40 -3.43 -16.82 -13.47
C GLU A 40 -2.00 -16.53 -12.99
N PHE A 41 -1.66 -17.01 -11.79
CA PHE A 41 -0.29 -16.93 -11.29
C PHE A 41 0.66 -17.86 -12.05
N GLU A 42 0.21 -19.06 -12.40
CA GLU A 42 0.99 -20.00 -13.20
C GLU A 42 1.27 -19.42 -14.60
N ASP A 43 0.25 -18.83 -15.24
CA ASP A 43 0.37 -18.13 -16.53
C ASP A 43 1.33 -16.93 -16.44
N PHE A 44 1.22 -16.12 -15.38
CA PHE A 44 2.15 -15.02 -15.10
C PHE A 44 3.60 -15.48 -15.00
N LEU A 45 3.87 -16.58 -14.28
CA LEU A 45 5.23 -17.10 -14.13
C LEU A 45 5.81 -17.67 -15.44
N GLU A 46 4.97 -18.20 -16.32
CA GLU A 46 5.40 -18.66 -17.65
C GLU A 46 5.86 -17.50 -18.54
N GLU A 47 5.24 -16.33 -18.40
CA GLU A 47 5.55 -15.13 -19.19
C GLU A 47 6.68 -14.27 -18.59
N GLU A 48 6.65 -14.00 -17.28
CA GLU A 48 7.57 -13.05 -16.62
C GLU A 48 8.82 -13.71 -15.99
N ASP A 49 8.83 -15.04 -15.78
CA ASP A 49 9.91 -15.86 -15.17
C ASP A 49 10.38 -15.39 -13.77
N SER A 50 9.76 -14.35 -13.21
CA SER A 50 10.19 -13.71 -11.98
C SER A 50 9.10 -12.87 -11.31
N LEU A 51 9.26 -12.67 -10.01
CA LEU A 51 8.41 -11.84 -9.18
C LEU A 51 9.26 -10.79 -8.48
N GLU A 52 8.85 -9.53 -8.56
CA GLU A 52 9.58 -8.42 -7.95
C GLU A 52 9.37 -8.38 -6.43
N GLU A 53 10.48 -8.33 -5.69
CA GLU A 53 10.43 -8.38 -4.21
C GLU A 53 10.00 -7.05 -3.59
N ALA A 54 10.41 -5.93 -4.19
CA ALA A 54 10.06 -4.59 -3.68
C ALA A 54 8.53 -4.35 -3.63
N PRO A 55 7.76 -4.53 -4.72
CA PRO A 55 6.31 -4.36 -4.67
C PRO A 55 5.66 -5.38 -3.72
N PHE A 56 6.14 -6.62 -3.68
CA PHE A 56 5.63 -7.62 -2.75
C PHE A 56 5.60 -7.12 -1.31
N TRP A 57 6.65 -6.42 -0.85
CA TRP A 57 6.67 -5.91 0.53
C TRP A 57 5.66 -4.78 0.78
N LEU A 58 5.30 -3.99 -0.23
CA LEU A 58 4.22 -2.99 -0.13
C LEU A 58 2.87 -3.69 0.07
N TYR A 59 2.50 -4.60 -0.85
CA TYR A 59 1.24 -5.33 -0.75
C TYR A 59 1.18 -6.22 0.49
N TYR A 60 2.30 -6.84 0.88
CA TYR A 60 2.38 -7.60 2.13
C TYR A 60 2.02 -6.71 3.32
N SER A 61 2.52 -5.47 3.34
CA SER A 61 2.22 -4.50 4.41
C SER A 61 0.77 -4.02 4.39
N VAL A 62 0.12 -4.00 3.22
CA VAL A 62 -1.35 -3.79 3.10
C VAL A 62 -2.11 -4.94 3.76
N ILE A 63 -1.73 -6.20 3.50
CA ILE A 63 -2.35 -7.39 4.12
C ILE A 63 -2.18 -7.38 5.65
N GLN A 64 -1.06 -6.89 6.16
CA GLN A 64 -0.87 -6.69 7.61
C GLN A 64 -1.64 -5.48 8.18
N GLY A 65 -2.29 -4.69 7.32
CA GLY A 65 -2.98 -3.46 7.69
C GLY A 65 -2.04 -2.33 8.11
N GLU A 66 -0.76 -2.40 7.75
CA GLU A 66 0.25 -1.38 8.00
C GLU A 66 0.15 -0.23 6.99
N LEU A 67 -0.08 -0.57 5.72
CA LEU A 67 -0.33 0.36 4.61
C LEU A 67 -1.80 0.35 4.18
N LEU A 68 -2.21 1.41 3.48
CA LEU A 68 -3.41 1.46 2.67
C LEU A 68 -3.00 1.54 1.20
N GLU A 69 -3.40 0.56 0.39
CA GLU A 69 -3.31 0.63 -1.07
C GLU A 69 -4.45 1.50 -1.62
N ILE A 70 -4.18 2.24 -2.69
CA ILE A 70 -5.14 3.00 -3.47
C ILE A 70 -4.78 2.84 -4.94
N GLY A 71 -5.70 2.33 -5.75
CA GLY A 71 -5.47 2.13 -7.17
C GLY A 71 -5.42 3.45 -7.95
N GLY A 72 -4.62 3.49 -9.01
CA GLY A 72 -4.43 4.70 -9.86
C GLY A 72 -5.67 5.22 -10.57
N TYR A 73 -6.77 4.45 -10.56
CA TYR A 73 -8.06 4.79 -11.15
C TYR A 73 -9.22 4.60 -10.17
N GLU A 74 -8.96 4.67 -8.85
CA GLU A 74 -9.98 4.39 -7.83
C GLU A 74 -11.02 5.53 -7.67
N GLU A 75 -10.82 6.67 -8.34
CA GLU A 75 -11.71 7.83 -8.31
C GLU A 75 -11.84 8.41 -6.90
N ASP A 76 -13.03 8.46 -6.29
CA ASP A 76 -13.24 9.02 -4.96
C ASP A 76 -12.75 8.08 -3.84
N VAL A 77 -11.60 8.44 -3.25
CA VAL A 77 -10.94 7.66 -2.19
C VAL A 77 -11.13 8.28 -0.80
N THR A 78 -12.00 9.29 -0.68
CA THR A 78 -12.21 10.09 0.55
C THR A 78 -12.52 9.22 1.77
N GLU A 79 -13.52 8.34 1.66
CA GLU A 79 -13.95 7.49 2.78
C GLU A 79 -12.86 6.47 3.16
N LYS A 80 -12.23 5.85 2.15
CA LYS A 80 -11.16 4.86 2.31
C LYS A 80 -9.96 5.45 3.07
N VAL A 81 -9.46 6.60 2.62
CA VAL A 81 -8.35 7.31 3.27
C VAL A 81 -8.72 7.78 4.67
N ALA A 82 -9.91 8.40 4.85
CA ALA A 82 -10.34 8.89 6.15
C ALA A 82 -10.47 7.75 7.18
N ALA A 83 -11.06 6.62 6.78
CA ALA A 83 -11.22 5.45 7.65
C ALA A 83 -9.86 4.84 8.06
N PHE A 84 -8.88 4.80 7.15
CA PHE A 84 -7.53 4.34 7.48
C PHE A 84 -6.84 5.29 8.46
N LEU A 85 -6.80 6.59 8.15
CA LEU A 85 -6.12 7.58 8.98
C LEU A 85 -6.76 7.70 10.37
N GLN A 86 -8.09 7.58 10.47
CA GLN A 86 -8.79 7.57 11.77
C GLN A 86 -8.35 6.43 12.68
N LYS A 87 -7.96 5.27 12.11
CA LYS A 87 -7.44 4.12 12.88
C LYS A 87 -5.97 4.31 13.29
N LYS A 88 -5.20 5.07 12.50
CA LYS A 88 -3.74 5.21 12.66
C LYS A 88 -3.34 6.43 13.50
N LEU A 89 -4.13 7.49 13.48
CA LEU A 89 -3.86 8.73 14.21
C LEU A 89 -4.66 8.80 15.51
N PRO A 90 -4.14 9.47 16.55
CA PRO A 90 -4.98 9.83 17.69
C PRO A 90 -6.05 10.84 17.26
N LYS A 91 -7.12 10.90 18.05
CA LYS A 91 -8.34 11.63 17.69
C LYS A 91 -8.11 13.12 17.41
N ALA A 92 -7.23 13.78 18.16
CA ALA A 92 -6.98 15.21 18.00
C ALA A 92 -6.27 15.52 16.67
N GLU A 93 -5.26 14.72 16.34
CA GLU A 93 -4.49 14.80 15.10
C GLU A 93 -5.38 14.50 13.90
N PHE A 94 -6.21 13.45 13.96
CA PHE A 94 -7.18 13.15 12.90
C PHE A 94 -8.18 14.31 12.70
N GLN A 95 -8.71 14.88 13.79
CA GLN A 95 -9.62 16.03 13.71
C GLN A 95 -8.96 17.27 13.11
N SER A 96 -7.65 17.45 13.30
CA SER A 96 -6.91 18.57 12.72
C SER A 96 -6.77 18.51 11.20
N ILE A 97 -6.81 17.32 10.61
CA ILE A 97 -6.66 17.10 9.16
C ILE A 97 -7.98 16.83 8.42
N ALA A 98 -9.08 16.57 9.14
CA ALA A 98 -10.34 16.08 8.56
C ALA A 98 -10.92 16.96 7.43
N ALA A 99 -10.69 18.27 7.47
CA ALA A 99 -11.13 19.18 6.41
C ALA A 99 -10.35 19.00 5.10
N TYR A 100 -9.06 18.64 5.18
CA TYR A 100 -8.19 18.42 4.02
C TYR A 100 -8.39 17.05 3.37
N LEU A 101 -9.04 16.12 4.08
CA LEU A 101 -9.38 14.79 3.58
C LEU A 101 -10.63 14.78 2.68
N GLN A 102 -11.41 15.85 2.61
CA GLN A 102 -12.61 15.91 1.75
C GLN A 102 -12.22 15.95 0.28
N ASP A 103 -13.02 15.36 -0.62
CA ASP A 103 -12.85 15.37 -2.08
C ASP A 103 -11.51 14.79 -2.58
N LEU A 104 -10.96 13.79 -1.88
CA LEU A 104 -9.78 13.06 -2.33
C LEU A 104 -10.14 12.24 -3.56
N TYR A 105 -9.41 12.44 -4.65
CA TYR A 105 -9.71 11.83 -5.94
C TYR A 105 -8.42 11.36 -6.62
N VAL A 106 -8.42 10.12 -7.11
CA VAL A 106 -7.30 9.46 -7.79
C VAL A 106 -7.74 8.93 -9.14
N ASP A 107 -7.28 9.60 -10.18
CA ASP A 107 -7.31 9.18 -11.57
C ASP A 107 -6.06 9.76 -12.23
N ILE A 108 -5.08 8.89 -12.51
CA ILE A 108 -3.76 9.30 -13.02
C ILE A 108 -3.81 9.94 -14.42
N ASP A 109 -4.88 9.70 -15.19
CA ASP A 109 -5.04 10.25 -16.53
C ASP A 109 -5.87 11.55 -16.56
N GLU A 110 -6.75 11.75 -15.58
CA GLU A 110 -7.65 12.92 -15.54
C GLU A 110 -7.42 13.85 -14.35
N ARG A 111 -7.57 13.34 -13.12
CA ARG A 111 -7.56 14.14 -11.90
C ARG A 111 -6.93 13.35 -10.77
N ASP A 112 -5.81 13.84 -10.28
CA ASP A 112 -5.19 13.31 -9.07
C ASP A 112 -4.86 14.45 -8.11
N ASN A 113 -5.33 14.36 -6.86
CA ASN A 113 -5.00 15.33 -5.82
C ASN A 113 -4.50 14.69 -4.51
N LEU A 114 -4.14 13.40 -4.53
CA LEU A 114 -3.81 12.67 -3.33
C LEU A 114 -2.58 13.27 -2.64
N GLU A 115 -1.44 13.37 -3.34
CA GLU A 115 -0.20 13.90 -2.76
C GLU A 115 -0.34 15.32 -2.24
N GLU A 116 -0.98 16.21 -3.01
CA GLU A 116 -1.21 17.62 -2.62
C GLU A 116 -1.98 17.69 -1.28
N LYS A 117 -3.04 16.90 -1.15
CA LYS A 117 -3.86 16.89 0.06
C LYS A 117 -3.16 16.23 1.24
N ILE A 118 -2.36 15.20 0.98
CA ILE A 118 -1.53 14.60 2.03
C ILE A 118 -0.45 15.59 2.51
N GLU A 119 0.12 16.40 1.63
CA GLU A 119 1.06 17.47 2.02
C GLU A 119 0.38 18.50 2.94
N LEU A 120 -0.84 18.95 2.61
CA LEU A 120 -1.63 19.85 3.46
C LEU A 120 -1.94 19.22 4.83
N CYS A 121 -2.26 17.92 4.87
CA CYS A 121 -2.43 17.19 6.13
C CYS A 121 -1.13 17.20 6.95
N ASN A 122 0.02 16.93 6.31
CA ASN A 122 1.32 16.90 6.97
C ASN A 122 1.74 18.26 7.55
N GLN A 123 1.35 19.37 6.91
CA GLN A 123 1.57 20.70 7.48
C GLN A 123 0.85 20.89 8.83
N CYS A 124 -0.33 20.29 9.00
CA CYS A 124 -1.07 20.30 10.26
C CYS A 124 -0.47 19.34 11.30
N LEU A 125 0.11 18.22 10.85
CA LEU A 125 0.68 17.20 11.72
C LEU A 125 2.13 17.48 12.16
N ALA A 126 2.85 18.40 11.51
CA ALA A 126 4.27 18.67 11.72
C ALA A 126 4.67 18.92 13.20
N GLY A 127 3.76 19.47 14.00
CA GLY A 127 3.99 19.71 15.43
C GLY A 127 3.64 18.54 16.37
N ALA A 128 2.94 17.53 15.87
CA ALA A 128 2.43 16.39 16.67
C ALA A 128 3.32 15.15 16.60
N GLY A 129 4.42 15.20 15.82
CA GLY A 129 5.30 14.04 15.63
C GLY A 129 4.71 12.96 14.73
N TYR A 130 3.70 13.29 13.92
CA TYR A 130 3.11 12.40 12.94
C TYR A 130 3.36 12.92 11.52
N SER A 131 3.50 11.99 10.57
CA SER A 131 3.50 12.30 9.14
C SER A 131 2.85 11.15 8.38
N ILE A 132 2.04 11.48 7.38
CA ILE A 132 1.51 10.55 6.41
C ILE A 132 2.54 10.45 5.28
N GLN A 133 2.98 9.25 4.94
CA GLN A 133 3.85 9.00 3.80
C GLN A 133 3.02 8.42 2.65
N VAL A 134 3.42 8.75 1.43
CA VAL A 134 2.87 8.21 0.20
C VAL A 134 4.02 7.57 -0.56
N GLU A 135 3.86 6.28 -0.87
CA GLU A 135 4.75 5.51 -1.74
C GLU A 135 3.98 5.14 -3.01
N HIS A 136 4.70 4.82 -4.09
CA HIS A 136 4.12 4.48 -5.39
C HIS A 136 4.71 3.17 -5.90
N ASP A 137 3.88 2.37 -6.54
CA ASP A 137 4.31 1.22 -7.34
C ASP A 137 3.66 1.28 -8.73
N ASP A 138 4.48 1.30 -9.77
CA ASP A 138 4.05 1.17 -11.17
C ASP A 138 4.47 -0.18 -11.77
N THR A 139 4.97 -1.10 -10.94
CA THR A 139 5.31 -2.46 -11.35
C THR A 139 4.05 -3.17 -11.85
N TYR A 140 4.18 -3.96 -12.91
CA TYR A 140 3.05 -4.68 -13.54
C TYR A 140 1.90 -3.76 -14.01
N CYS A 141 2.18 -2.47 -14.26
CA CYS A 141 1.21 -1.48 -14.74
C CYS A 141 0.03 -1.24 -13.80
N THR A 142 0.20 -1.44 -12.49
CA THR A 142 -0.85 -1.22 -11.47
C THR A 142 -1.08 0.27 -11.20
N TRP A 143 0.00 1.06 -11.09
CA TRP A 143 -0.03 2.48 -10.72
C TRP A 143 -0.74 2.72 -9.38
N ASP A 144 -0.27 2.04 -8.34
CA ASP A 144 -0.87 2.09 -7.02
C ASP A 144 -0.13 3.07 -6.09
N TYR A 145 -0.91 3.76 -5.27
CA TYR A 145 -0.44 4.56 -4.14
C TYR A 145 -0.52 3.75 -2.85
N PHE A 146 0.46 3.93 -1.96
CA PHE A 146 0.48 3.31 -0.65
C PHE A 146 0.63 4.35 0.44
N LEU A 147 -0.34 4.45 1.34
CA LEU A 147 -0.28 5.36 2.49
C LEU A 147 0.15 4.65 3.77
N SER A 148 1.07 5.29 4.50
CA SER A 148 1.42 4.93 5.87
C SER A 148 1.36 6.13 6.80
N VAL A 149 1.29 5.88 8.10
CA VAL A 149 1.47 6.90 9.14
C VAL A 149 2.75 6.59 9.90
N GLN A 150 3.70 7.51 9.83
CA GLN A 150 4.90 7.47 10.66
C GLN A 150 4.72 8.33 11.90
N HIS A 151 5.32 7.88 13.01
CA HIS A 151 5.40 8.62 14.25
C HIS A 151 6.86 8.80 14.64
N THR A 152 7.37 10.02 14.50
CA THR A 152 8.69 10.40 15.00
C THR A 152 8.60 10.51 16.52
N ARG A 153 9.03 9.45 17.21
CA ARG A 153 9.32 9.54 18.64
C ARG A 153 10.47 10.55 18.80
N THR A 154 10.13 11.74 19.30
CA THR A 154 11.11 12.70 19.82
C THR A 154 11.67 12.24 21.16
#